data_AF-A0A9Q9ALT1-F1
#
_entry.id   AF-A0A9Q9ALT1-F1
#
_cell.length_a   1.000
_cell.length_b   1.000
_cell.length_c   1.000
_cell.angle_alpha   90.00
_cell.angle_beta   90.00
_cell.angle_gamma   90.00
#
_symmetry.space_group_name_H-M   'P 1'
#
loop_
_entity.id
_entity.type
_entity.pdbx_description
1 polymer ?
#
loop_
_entity_poly.entity_id
_entity_poly.type
_entity_poly.pdbx_seq_one_letter_code
_entity_poly.pdbx_strand_id
1 'polypeptide(L)'
;MALKDRLRELDKLLDALEDEEFDIEAESSAICIAGRNEYSRGAIQQDFSQGIRELDMENAEEENPDDFDPDEEKRDYDEVARSLPVFRVSSRAYQRLCGRMKKDTEVAGFTDIAQTEVPQLQVHCKKLTVKGHDGTGIKLTSQQLDAEKSFLVRKLKELEAHLETVVEETLKDATETLTDQLFAKLDPAVSSAISEALPKAGSWGLPKPDGGLHWSTYRATVRRSGVFAGSGGARDINNELTEPIYRQLATIWEKVFQRRLPNILLSFKKSATNVVKQFHAAVETRSRERGTGATRLNMLTRQLDQYSATCGDLCAVAVNSLNEGQREINREFVPVIAEAMEPAYSSAAEERGTGSVKRMKARVTGHVDVHKTQMFGQASQQVRASLLKLCRTIKENMLGKADEVYLAMQRDYTSAFSGVSVGDIKMSREDRVARREVDQVITAADKHFQDSLDTDLEELKAKFGIGNANDRIAENDHIDQDDFMDDKDFEESDEEVDDDTDLNDESVEGHEDDMES
;
A
#
# COMPACT_ATOMS: atom_id res chain seq x y z
N MET A 1 -15.18 48.66 81.75
CA MET A 1 -15.09 49.08 80.35
C MET A 1 -13.71 48.76 79.76
N ALA A 2 -12.61 49.27 80.32
CA ALA A 2 -11.26 49.14 79.76
C ALA A 2 -10.76 47.72 79.39
N LEU A 3 -11.21 46.65 80.06
CA LEU A 3 -10.75 45.28 79.77
C LEU A 3 -11.42 44.67 78.51
N LYS A 4 -12.69 45.02 78.25
CA LYS A 4 -13.43 44.52 77.07
C LYS A 4 -12.97 45.19 75.79
N ASP A 5 -12.58 46.46 75.88
CA ASP A 5 -12.05 47.20 74.74
C ASP A 5 -10.66 46.67 74.35
N ARG A 6 -9.82 46.31 75.34
CA ARG A 6 -8.53 45.63 75.11
C ARG A 6 -8.66 44.24 74.48
N LEU A 7 -9.67 43.45 74.88
CA LEU A 7 -9.93 42.14 74.28
C LEU A 7 -10.28 42.27 72.79
N ARG A 8 -11.16 43.21 72.42
CA ARG A 8 -11.45 43.47 71.00
C ARG A 8 -10.24 43.97 70.21
N GLU A 9 -9.36 44.72 70.86
CA GLU A 9 -8.12 45.20 70.23
C GLU A 9 -7.13 44.06 70.00
N LEU A 10 -7.03 43.11 70.94
CA LEU A 10 -6.27 41.88 70.79
C LEU A 10 -6.84 40.95 69.72
N ASP A 11 -8.17 40.76 69.66
CA ASP A 11 -8.81 39.93 68.62
C ASP A 11 -8.52 40.49 67.22
N LYS A 12 -8.62 41.82 67.04
CA LYS A 12 -8.27 42.46 65.76
C LYS A 12 -6.80 42.31 65.38
N LEU A 13 -5.91 42.29 66.37
CA LEU A 13 -4.49 42.06 66.13
C LEU A 13 -4.22 40.60 65.79
N LEU A 14 -4.97 39.66 66.39
CA LEU A 14 -4.90 38.24 66.07
C LEU A 14 -5.37 38.00 64.63
N ASP A 15 -6.54 38.53 64.25
CA ASP A 15 -7.07 38.44 62.89
C ASP A 15 -6.06 39.01 61.87
N ALA A 16 -5.45 40.16 62.17
CA ALA A 16 -4.45 40.78 61.30
C ALA A 16 -3.15 39.95 61.18
N LEU A 17 -2.74 39.25 62.25
CA LEU A 17 -1.58 38.37 62.23
C LEU A 17 -1.87 37.06 61.50
N GLU A 18 -3.09 36.52 61.61
CA GLU A 18 -3.54 35.34 60.87
C GLU A 18 -3.60 35.63 59.36
N ASP A 19 -4.10 36.81 58.96
CA ASP A 19 -4.07 37.27 57.57
C ASP A 19 -2.62 37.42 57.06
N GLU A 20 -1.71 37.97 57.89
CA GLU A 20 -0.30 38.14 57.54
C GLU A 20 0.43 36.77 57.43
N GLU A 21 0.11 35.81 58.28
CA GLU A 21 0.62 34.43 58.20
C GLU A 21 0.17 33.75 56.89
N PHE A 22 -1.12 33.86 56.54
CA PHE A 22 -1.66 33.30 55.31
C PHE A 22 -0.99 33.89 54.05
N ASP A 23 -0.78 35.21 54.03
CA ASP A 23 -0.11 35.89 52.91
C ASP A 23 1.35 35.43 52.76
N ILE A 24 2.08 35.27 53.88
CA ILE A 24 3.47 34.78 53.87
C ILE A 24 3.54 33.33 53.39
N GLU A 25 2.62 32.45 53.80
CA GLU A 25 2.57 31.07 53.34
C GLU A 25 2.25 30.97 51.83
N ALA A 26 1.34 31.81 51.35
CA ALA A 26 1.00 31.91 49.93
C ALA A 26 2.21 32.39 49.10
N GLU A 27 2.96 33.38 49.59
CA GLU A 27 4.16 33.89 48.94
C GLU A 27 5.28 32.83 48.90
N SER A 28 5.52 32.15 50.03
CA SER A 28 6.48 31.04 50.12
C SER A 28 6.16 29.92 49.12
N SER A 29 4.87 29.56 49.02
CA SER A 29 4.39 28.57 48.06
C SER A 29 4.60 29.03 46.62
N ALA A 30 4.32 30.29 46.30
CA ALA A 30 4.54 30.87 44.97
C ALA A 30 6.02 30.81 44.56
N ILE A 31 6.93 31.15 45.47
CA ILE A 31 8.39 31.08 45.24
C ILE A 31 8.83 29.64 44.98
N CYS A 32 8.36 28.69 45.79
CA CYS A 32 8.70 27.27 45.61
C CYS A 32 8.19 26.72 44.27
N ILE A 33 6.96 27.07 43.88
CA ILE A 33 6.39 26.68 42.58
C ILE A 33 7.22 27.26 41.44
N ALA A 34 7.58 28.55 41.51
CA ALA A 34 8.37 29.22 40.49
C ALA A 34 9.76 28.57 40.33
N GLY A 35 10.46 28.31 41.44
CA GLY A 35 11.79 27.67 41.44
C GLY A 35 11.75 26.23 40.92
N ARG A 36 10.79 25.41 41.39
CA ARG A 36 10.57 24.05 40.86
C ARG A 36 10.33 24.09 39.37
N ASN A 37 9.44 25.00 38.97
CA ASN A 37 9.08 25.13 37.58
C ASN A 37 10.35 25.45 36.77
N GLU A 38 11.09 26.50 37.11
CA GLU A 38 12.33 26.93 36.42
C GLU A 38 13.32 25.79 36.24
N TYR A 39 13.62 25.08 37.33
CA TYR A 39 14.47 23.90 37.31
C TYR A 39 13.96 22.83 36.34
N SER A 40 12.69 22.42 36.46
CA SER A 40 12.11 21.37 35.60
C SER A 40 12.13 21.75 34.11
N ARG A 41 11.96 23.03 33.77
CA ARG A 41 12.04 23.48 32.37
C ARG A 41 13.45 23.26 31.81
N GLY A 42 14.47 23.70 32.53
CA GLY A 42 15.87 23.53 32.10
C GLY A 42 16.25 22.05 31.98
N ALA A 43 15.90 21.24 32.98
CA ALA A 43 16.19 19.81 32.98
C ALA A 43 15.54 19.09 31.79
N ILE A 44 14.24 19.30 31.55
CA ILE A 44 13.53 18.66 30.42
C ILE A 44 14.12 19.09 29.06
N GLN A 45 14.52 20.35 28.93
CA GLN A 45 15.14 20.85 27.69
C GLN A 45 16.49 20.17 27.41
N GLN A 46 17.29 19.95 28.46
CA GLN A 46 18.58 19.26 28.36
C GLN A 46 18.41 17.75 28.12
N ASP A 47 17.52 17.08 28.86
CA ASP A 47 17.25 15.65 28.68
C ASP A 47 16.76 15.36 27.25
N PHE A 48 15.92 16.24 26.70
CA PHE A 48 15.45 16.13 25.33
C PHE A 48 16.59 16.29 24.31
N SER A 49 17.45 17.31 24.46
CA SER A 49 18.56 17.49 23.53
C SER A 49 19.58 16.35 23.62
N GLN A 50 19.80 15.80 24.82
CA GLN A 50 20.65 14.64 25.02
C GLN A 50 20.09 13.39 24.33
N GLY A 51 18.80 13.07 24.52
CA GLY A 51 18.20 11.92 23.84
C GLY A 51 18.24 12.04 22.31
N ILE A 52 18.14 13.28 21.80
CA ILE A 52 18.28 13.56 20.37
C ILE A 52 19.73 13.39 19.89
N ARG A 53 20.73 13.74 20.71
CA ARG A 53 22.15 13.48 20.44
C ARG A 53 22.46 11.99 20.39
N GLU A 54 21.93 11.22 21.35
CA GLU A 54 22.09 9.77 21.41
C GLU A 54 21.53 9.09 20.14
N LEU A 55 20.32 9.46 19.70
CA LEU A 55 19.74 8.96 18.45
C LEU A 55 20.55 9.32 17.21
N ASP A 56 21.11 10.53 17.15
CA ASP A 56 21.93 10.97 16.02
C ASP A 56 23.26 10.23 15.92
N MET A 57 23.84 9.89 17.08
CA MET A 57 25.04 9.07 17.22
C MET A 57 24.76 7.63 16.79
N GLU A 58 23.69 7.01 17.29
CA GLU A 58 23.27 5.66 16.88
C GLU A 58 23.07 5.57 15.36
N ASN A 59 22.35 6.53 14.76
CA ASN A 59 22.14 6.56 13.31
C ASN A 59 23.45 6.78 12.53
N ALA A 60 24.40 7.56 13.05
CA ALA A 60 25.69 7.76 12.39
C ALA A 60 26.55 6.48 12.41
N GLU A 61 26.56 5.79 13.54
CA GLU A 61 27.25 4.51 13.71
C GLU A 61 26.66 3.43 12.80
N GLU A 62 25.34 3.35 12.66
CA GLU A 62 24.66 2.40 11.76
C GLU A 62 24.94 2.67 10.26
N GLU A 63 24.99 3.95 9.85
CA GLU A 63 25.20 4.32 8.45
C GLU A 63 26.64 4.10 7.99
N ASN A 64 27.64 4.38 8.83
CA ASN A 64 29.05 4.26 8.45
C ASN A 64 29.97 3.90 9.64
N PRO A 65 30.05 2.60 10.02
CA PRO A 65 30.77 2.16 11.22
C PRO A 65 32.28 2.43 11.19
N ASP A 66 32.89 2.44 10.00
CA ASP A 66 34.34 2.52 9.83
C ASP A 66 34.91 3.95 9.95
N ASP A 67 34.05 4.98 9.88
CA ASP A 67 34.41 6.41 9.89
C ASP A 67 33.64 7.20 10.98
N PHE A 68 33.01 6.49 11.92
CA PHE A 68 32.24 7.11 12.99
C PHE A 68 33.17 7.78 14.02
N ASP A 69 33.05 9.11 14.15
CA ASP A 69 33.70 9.90 15.19
C ASP A 69 32.69 10.30 16.29
N PRO A 70 32.81 9.78 17.53
CA PRO A 70 31.89 10.11 18.62
C PRO A 70 32.05 11.55 19.14
N ASP A 71 33.15 12.23 18.83
CA ASP A 71 33.39 13.62 19.23
C ASP A 71 32.83 14.64 18.21
N GLU A 72 32.40 14.18 17.02
CA GLU A 72 31.79 15.04 16.00
C GLU A 72 30.28 15.23 16.25
N GLU A 73 29.88 16.45 16.63
CA GLU A 73 28.47 16.78 16.83
C GLU A 73 27.76 17.13 15.51
N LYS A 74 26.75 16.33 15.14
CA LYS A 74 25.92 16.57 13.93
C LYS A 74 25.18 17.92 13.92
N ARG A 75 24.91 18.51 15.08
CA ARG A 75 24.14 19.76 15.25
C ARG A 75 24.42 20.44 16.58
N ASP A 76 24.02 21.71 16.68
CA ASP A 76 24.04 22.46 17.94
C ASP A 76 22.92 21.98 18.88
N TYR A 77 23.25 21.05 19.78
CA TYR A 77 22.29 20.49 20.74
C TYR A 77 21.86 21.51 21.82
N ASP A 78 22.68 22.53 22.09
CA ASP A 78 22.31 23.63 22.98
C ASP A 78 21.23 24.53 22.35
N GLU A 79 21.26 24.72 21.03
CA GLU A 79 20.17 25.34 20.29
C GLU A 79 18.90 24.47 20.31
N VAL A 80 19.02 23.15 20.14
CA VAL A 80 17.89 22.22 20.24
C VAL A 80 17.20 22.33 21.60
N ALA A 81 17.97 22.29 22.70
CA ALA A 81 17.45 22.45 24.06
C ALA A 81 16.70 23.77 24.23
N ARG A 82 17.30 24.90 23.80
CA ARG A 82 16.69 26.23 23.90
C ARG A 82 15.43 26.37 23.04
N SER A 83 15.34 25.64 21.95
CA SER A 83 14.22 25.71 21.01
C SER A 83 12.97 24.94 21.49
N LEU A 84 13.12 23.98 22.41
CA LEU A 84 12.02 23.16 22.90
C LEU A 84 11.08 23.96 23.83
N PRO A 85 9.81 24.15 23.46
CA PRO A 85 8.83 24.81 24.30
C PRO A 85 8.33 23.85 25.40
N VAL A 86 8.68 24.12 26.66
CA VAL A 86 8.22 23.35 27.82
C VAL A 86 7.20 24.17 28.63
N PHE A 87 6.04 23.57 28.91
CA PHE A 87 4.96 24.17 29.69
C PHE A 87 4.69 23.34 30.95
N ARG A 88 4.80 23.97 32.12
CA ARG A 88 4.68 23.32 33.44
C ARG A 88 3.30 23.63 34.00
N VAL A 89 2.33 22.85 33.53
CA VAL A 89 0.93 23.18 33.73
C VAL A 89 0.39 22.74 35.08
N SER A 90 -0.51 23.54 35.64
CA SER A 90 -1.34 23.14 36.79
C SER A 90 -2.82 23.23 36.39
N SER A 91 -3.40 22.08 36.02
CA SER A 91 -4.80 22.00 35.62
C SER A 91 -5.75 22.38 36.75
N ARG A 92 -5.45 21.97 37.99
CA ARG A 92 -6.26 22.26 39.17
C ARG A 92 -6.28 23.76 39.50
N ALA A 93 -5.11 24.41 39.52
CA ALA A 93 -5.02 25.86 39.75
C ALA A 93 -5.73 26.65 38.65
N TYR A 94 -5.57 26.23 37.38
CA TYR A 94 -6.24 26.87 36.25
C TYR A 94 -7.77 26.79 36.35
N GLN A 95 -8.32 25.60 36.61
CA GLN A 95 -9.78 25.43 36.73
C GLN A 95 -10.33 26.26 37.89
N ARG A 96 -9.57 26.36 39.00
CA ARG A 96 -9.93 27.17 40.17
C ARG A 96 -9.97 28.65 39.90
N LEU A 97 -8.91 29.21 39.33
CA LEU A 97 -8.83 30.62 38.96
C LEU A 97 -9.86 30.98 37.88
N CYS A 98 -10.33 30.00 37.09
CA CYS A 98 -11.46 30.15 36.18
C CYS A 98 -12.85 30.06 36.87
N GLY A 99 -12.92 30.03 38.20
CA GLY A 99 -14.16 30.01 38.98
C GLY A 99 -14.84 28.64 39.10
N ARG A 100 -14.16 27.56 38.75
CA ARG A 100 -14.67 26.17 38.82
C ARG A 100 -14.14 25.46 40.07
N MET A 101 -14.69 24.29 40.37
CA MET A 101 -14.30 23.44 41.52
C MET A 101 -14.52 24.01 42.92
N LYS A 102 -15.34 25.05 43.14
CA LYS A 102 -15.53 25.81 44.41
C LYS A 102 -15.55 25.06 45.77
N LYS A 103 -15.72 23.73 45.81
CA LYS A 103 -15.81 22.90 47.03
C LYS A 103 -14.48 22.37 47.60
N ASP A 104 -13.41 22.17 46.80
CA ASP A 104 -12.11 21.75 47.38
C ASP A 104 -11.31 22.95 47.96
N THR A 105 -10.22 22.64 48.65
CA THR A 105 -9.24 23.57 49.24
C THR A 105 -8.66 24.56 48.22
N GLU A 106 -8.40 25.79 48.67
CA GLU A 106 -7.68 26.80 47.89
C GLU A 106 -6.28 26.31 47.50
N VAL A 107 -5.87 26.65 46.28
CA VAL A 107 -4.53 26.31 45.79
C VAL A 107 -3.64 27.52 46.05
N ALA A 108 -2.90 27.48 47.15
CA ALA A 108 -1.94 28.52 47.50
C ALA A 108 -0.85 28.68 46.41
N GLY A 109 -0.37 29.91 46.23
CA GLY A 109 0.80 30.22 45.39
C GLY A 109 0.54 30.54 43.92
N PHE A 110 -0.71 30.58 43.44
CA PHE A 110 -1.06 31.10 42.11
C PHE A 110 -1.99 32.31 42.23
N THR A 111 -1.50 33.48 41.81
CA THR A 111 -2.26 34.75 41.85
C THR A 111 -2.87 35.12 40.51
N ASP A 112 -2.36 34.55 39.40
CA ASP A 112 -2.85 34.81 38.05
C ASP A 112 -2.98 33.53 37.22
N ILE A 113 -3.99 33.49 36.35
CA ILE A 113 -4.25 32.39 35.42
C ILE A 113 -3.02 32.12 34.54
N ALA A 114 -2.28 33.16 34.14
CA ALA A 114 -1.09 33.01 33.31
C ALA A 114 0.03 32.20 33.98
N GLN A 115 0.12 32.19 35.31
CA GLN A 115 1.14 31.43 36.05
C GLN A 115 0.92 29.92 35.98
N THR A 116 -0.29 29.48 35.62
CA THR A 116 -0.62 28.06 35.45
C THR A 116 -0.08 27.47 34.15
N GLU A 117 0.45 28.31 33.24
CA GLU A 117 0.97 27.97 31.90
C GLU A 117 -0.04 27.29 30.94
N VAL A 118 -1.27 27.02 31.38
CA VAL A 118 -2.35 26.43 30.55
C VAL A 118 -2.76 27.36 29.40
N PRO A 119 -2.95 28.70 29.58
CA PRO A 119 -3.23 29.60 28.46
C PRO A 119 -2.13 29.60 27.40
N GLN A 120 -0.86 29.60 27.81
CA GLN A 120 0.30 29.60 26.93
C GLN A 120 0.39 28.28 26.16
N LEU A 121 0.13 27.15 26.82
CA LEU A 121 0.00 25.84 26.18
C LEU A 121 -1.12 25.86 25.14
N GLN A 122 -2.30 26.41 25.46
CA GLN A 122 -3.39 26.54 24.49
C GLN A 122 -3.02 27.39 23.27
N VAL A 123 -2.34 28.53 23.49
CA VAL A 123 -1.83 29.37 22.39
C VAL A 123 -0.79 28.63 21.56
N HIS A 124 0.09 27.87 22.21
CA HIS A 124 1.10 27.06 21.53
C HIS A 124 0.46 25.96 20.67
N CYS A 125 -0.50 25.21 21.20
CA CYS A 125 -1.27 24.22 20.44
C CYS A 125 -2.00 24.85 19.25
N LYS A 126 -2.61 26.03 19.44
CA LYS A 126 -3.20 26.81 18.33
C LYS A 126 -2.15 27.22 17.31
N LYS A 127 -0.98 27.69 17.73
CA LYS A 127 0.11 28.09 16.82
C LYS A 127 0.70 26.91 16.06
N LEU A 128 0.83 25.73 16.69
CA LEU A 128 1.24 24.49 16.03
C LEU A 128 0.24 24.09 14.95
N THR A 129 -1.06 24.22 15.22
CA THR A 129 -2.06 24.02 14.17
C THR A 129 -1.85 25.02 13.04
N VAL A 130 -1.57 26.31 13.31
CA VAL A 130 -1.37 27.35 12.28
C VAL A 130 -0.04 27.23 11.51
N LYS A 131 1.05 26.69 12.08
CA LYS A 131 2.33 26.54 11.36
C LYS A 131 2.31 25.42 10.30
N GLY A 132 1.38 24.46 10.39
CA GLY A 132 1.03 23.55 9.30
C GLY A 132 -0.04 24.09 8.35
N HIS A 133 -0.46 25.36 8.54
CA HIS A 133 -1.38 26.06 7.65
C HIS A 133 -0.62 27.07 6.79
N ASP A 134 -0.39 26.70 5.54
CA ASP A 134 0.09 27.57 4.45
C ASP A 134 -1.00 28.58 4.01
N GLY A 135 -1.84 29.04 4.94
CA GLY A 135 -3.00 29.90 4.67
C GLY A 135 -4.14 29.22 3.90
N THR A 136 -4.10 27.89 3.69
CA THR A 136 -5.09 27.16 2.87
C THR A 136 -5.79 25.99 3.58
N GLY A 137 -5.45 25.72 4.84
CA GLY A 137 -5.96 24.56 5.58
C GLY A 137 -7.31 24.76 6.24
N ILE A 138 -8.04 23.66 6.31
CA ILE A 138 -9.46 23.55 6.64
C ILE A 138 -9.64 23.59 8.17
N LYS A 139 -10.69 24.27 8.65
CA LYS A 139 -11.19 24.13 10.02
C LYS A 139 -11.87 22.77 10.23
N LEU A 140 -11.15 21.66 10.11
CA LEU A 140 -11.66 20.34 10.46
C LEU A 140 -11.31 20.02 11.92
N THR A 141 -12.26 19.44 12.65
CA THR A 141 -11.96 18.79 13.93
C THR A 141 -11.09 17.55 13.69
N SER A 142 -10.43 17.03 14.73
CA SER A 142 -9.63 15.78 14.62
C SER A 142 -10.44 14.65 14.00
N GLN A 143 -11.68 14.45 14.47
CA GLN A 143 -12.60 13.43 13.93
C GLN A 143 -12.93 13.65 12.45
N GLN A 144 -13.12 14.90 12.02
CA GLN A 144 -13.38 15.20 10.62
C GLN A 144 -12.15 14.96 9.74
N LEU A 145 -10.95 15.24 10.25
CA LEU A 145 -9.68 15.01 9.57
C LEU A 145 -9.40 13.50 9.43
N ASP A 146 -9.68 12.71 10.47
CA ASP A 146 -9.56 11.25 10.44
C ASP A 146 -10.58 10.61 9.48
N ALA A 147 -11.80 11.16 9.41
CA ALA A 147 -12.80 10.73 8.44
C ALA A 147 -12.41 11.07 6.98
N GLU A 148 -11.75 12.21 6.73
CA GLU A 148 -11.22 12.56 5.40
C GLU A 148 -10.04 11.69 5.01
N LYS A 149 -9.10 11.44 5.93
CA LYS A 149 -7.99 10.50 5.71
C LYS A 149 -8.51 9.10 5.38
N SER A 150 -9.46 8.59 6.15
CA SER A 150 -10.04 7.25 5.93
C SER A 150 -10.76 7.14 4.60
N PHE A 151 -11.53 8.18 4.21
CA PHE A 151 -12.16 8.22 2.89
C PHE A 151 -11.12 8.22 1.76
N LEU A 152 -10.10 9.07 1.87
CA LEU A 152 -9.07 9.21 0.85
C LEU A 152 -8.28 7.90 0.68
N VAL A 153 -7.86 7.27 1.78
CA VAL A 153 -7.18 5.97 1.76
C VAL A 153 -8.02 4.91 1.07
N ARG A 154 -9.32 4.81 1.39
CA ARG A 154 -10.23 3.87 0.73
C ARG A 154 -10.35 4.15 -0.77
N LYS A 155 -10.53 5.40 -1.16
CA LYS A 155 -10.65 5.78 -2.58
C LYS A 155 -9.35 5.58 -3.36
N LEU A 156 -8.19 5.77 -2.73
CA LEU A 156 -6.90 5.47 -3.32
C LEU A 156 -6.72 3.96 -3.52
N LYS A 157 -7.14 3.13 -2.57
CA LYS A 157 -7.14 1.66 -2.76
C LYS A 157 -8.03 1.24 -3.92
N GLU A 158 -9.23 1.82 -4.04
CA GLU A 158 -10.12 1.59 -5.19
C GLU A 158 -9.46 2.04 -6.51
N LEU A 159 -8.76 3.17 -6.53
CA LEU A 159 -8.04 3.67 -7.71
C LEU A 159 -6.96 2.68 -8.17
N GLU A 160 -6.12 2.21 -7.24
CA GLU A 160 -5.04 1.27 -7.52
C GLU A 160 -5.60 -0.05 -8.10
N ALA A 161 -6.66 -0.58 -7.49
CA ALA A 161 -7.32 -1.80 -7.97
C ALA A 161 -7.94 -1.62 -9.37
N HIS A 162 -8.65 -0.51 -9.62
CA HIS A 162 -9.24 -0.27 -10.95
C HIS A 162 -8.18 -0.06 -12.04
N LEU A 163 -7.07 0.63 -11.74
CA LEU A 163 -5.97 0.80 -12.70
C LEU A 163 -5.35 -0.55 -13.05
N GLU A 164 -5.12 -1.41 -12.06
CA GLU A 164 -4.63 -2.77 -12.25
C GLU A 164 -5.59 -3.59 -13.11
N THR A 165 -6.87 -3.65 -12.75
CA THR A 165 -7.90 -4.35 -13.54
C THR A 165 -7.91 -3.89 -15.00
N VAL A 166 -7.81 -2.59 -15.26
CA VAL A 166 -7.78 -2.04 -16.62
C VAL A 166 -6.57 -2.54 -17.42
N VAL A 167 -5.39 -2.66 -16.79
CA VAL A 167 -4.21 -3.27 -17.44
C VAL A 167 -4.47 -4.76 -17.72
N GLU A 168 -5.00 -5.49 -16.73
CA GLU A 168 -5.24 -6.93 -16.86
C GLU A 168 -6.24 -7.27 -17.97
N GLU A 169 -7.37 -6.56 -18.02
CA GLU A 169 -8.40 -6.72 -19.04
C GLU A 169 -7.85 -6.38 -20.44
N THR A 170 -7.12 -5.26 -20.58
CA THR A 170 -6.52 -4.88 -21.86
C THR A 170 -5.57 -5.97 -22.40
N LEU A 171 -4.73 -6.53 -21.53
CA LEU A 171 -3.74 -7.54 -21.94
C LEU A 171 -4.37 -8.93 -22.12
N LYS A 172 -5.43 -9.22 -21.40
CA LYS A 172 -6.28 -10.39 -21.63
C LYS A 172 -6.88 -10.33 -23.04
N ASP A 173 -7.53 -9.21 -23.40
CA ASP A 173 -8.10 -9.00 -24.74
C ASP A 173 -7.04 -9.12 -25.86
N ALA A 174 -5.82 -8.62 -25.61
CA ALA A 174 -4.70 -8.75 -26.53
C ALA A 174 -4.28 -10.23 -26.72
N THR A 175 -4.24 -11.00 -25.63
CA THR A 175 -3.85 -12.41 -25.64
C THR A 175 -4.92 -13.30 -26.28
N GLU A 176 -6.19 -13.04 -26.01
CA GLU A 176 -7.34 -13.70 -26.65
C GLU A 176 -7.34 -13.41 -28.16
N THR A 177 -7.12 -12.15 -28.54
CA THR A 177 -6.99 -11.74 -29.95
C THR A 177 -5.86 -12.48 -30.68
N LEU A 178 -4.69 -12.64 -30.05
CA LEU A 178 -3.58 -13.42 -30.60
C LEU A 178 -3.96 -14.89 -30.77
N THR A 179 -4.64 -15.47 -29.79
CA THR A 179 -5.05 -16.87 -29.80
C THR A 179 -6.04 -17.16 -30.92
N ASP A 180 -7.10 -16.35 -31.01
CA ASP A 180 -8.20 -16.57 -31.93
C ASP A 180 -7.83 -16.29 -33.39
N GLN A 181 -6.98 -15.28 -33.62
CA GLN A 181 -6.67 -14.84 -34.99
C GLN A 181 -5.36 -15.39 -35.51
N LEU A 182 -4.29 -15.33 -34.70
CA LEU A 182 -2.95 -15.69 -35.16
C LEU A 182 -2.63 -17.15 -34.86
N PHE A 183 -2.81 -17.61 -33.62
CA PHE A 183 -2.45 -18.99 -33.25
C PHE A 183 -3.32 -20.02 -33.96
N ALA A 184 -4.61 -19.73 -34.17
CA ALA A 184 -5.49 -20.57 -35.01
C ALA A 184 -5.00 -20.72 -36.47
N LYS A 185 -4.14 -19.81 -36.96
CA LYS A 185 -3.56 -19.86 -38.31
C LYS A 185 -2.13 -20.41 -38.35
N LEU A 186 -1.50 -20.64 -37.20
CA LEU A 186 -0.18 -21.27 -37.14
C LEU A 186 -0.23 -22.73 -37.60
N ASP A 187 -1.20 -23.53 -37.14
CA ASP A 187 -1.27 -24.96 -37.49
C ASP A 187 -1.51 -25.22 -38.99
N PRO A 188 -2.42 -24.49 -39.68
CA PRO A 188 -2.55 -24.56 -41.13
C PRO A 188 -1.26 -24.13 -41.87
N ALA A 189 -0.56 -23.09 -41.37
CA ALA A 189 0.68 -22.62 -41.97
C ALA A 189 1.80 -23.66 -41.85
N VAL A 190 1.93 -24.30 -40.68
CA VAL A 190 2.86 -25.42 -40.44
C VAL A 190 2.52 -26.60 -41.34
N SER A 191 1.24 -26.96 -41.48
CA SER A 191 0.80 -28.07 -42.33
C SER A 191 1.18 -27.85 -43.80
N SER A 192 1.09 -26.60 -44.29
CA SER A 192 1.55 -26.22 -45.64
C SER A 192 3.06 -26.29 -45.78
N ALA A 193 3.80 -25.84 -44.75
CA ALA A 193 5.26 -25.95 -44.76
C ALA A 193 5.71 -27.42 -44.80
N ILE A 194 5.07 -28.30 -44.03
CA ILE A 194 5.33 -29.74 -44.03
C ILE A 194 5.10 -30.35 -45.41
N SER A 195 4.02 -29.99 -46.10
CA SER A 195 3.71 -30.54 -47.43
C SER A 195 4.63 -30.00 -48.54
N GLU A 196 5.05 -28.73 -48.45
CA GLU A 196 5.94 -28.08 -49.42
C GLU A 196 7.44 -28.35 -49.16
N ALA A 197 7.83 -28.77 -47.95
CA ALA A 197 9.24 -28.92 -47.56
C ALA A 197 10.00 -29.96 -48.37
N LEU A 198 9.42 -31.14 -48.61
CA LEU A 198 10.09 -32.21 -49.36
C LEU A 198 10.26 -31.84 -50.86
N PRO A 199 9.21 -31.35 -51.57
CA PRO A 199 9.37 -30.81 -52.92
C PRO A 199 10.41 -29.70 -53.01
N LYS A 200 10.45 -28.78 -52.02
CA LYS A 200 11.43 -27.68 -51.96
C LYS A 200 12.86 -28.22 -51.77
N ALA A 201 13.05 -29.18 -50.86
CA ALA A 201 14.36 -29.79 -50.64
C ALA A 201 14.86 -30.55 -51.87
N GLY A 202 13.95 -31.20 -52.62
CA GLY A 202 14.26 -31.85 -53.88
C GLY A 202 14.65 -30.87 -55.00
N SER A 203 13.99 -29.71 -55.08
CA SER A 203 14.23 -28.72 -56.14
C SER A 203 15.65 -28.15 -56.11
N TRP A 204 16.25 -27.97 -54.92
CA TRP A 204 17.65 -27.55 -54.78
C TRP A 204 18.63 -28.50 -55.48
N GLY A 205 18.25 -29.77 -55.61
CA GLY A 205 19.04 -30.82 -56.22
C GLY A 205 18.91 -30.94 -57.74
N LEU A 206 18.00 -30.20 -58.38
CA LEU A 206 17.75 -30.27 -59.82
C LEU A 206 18.89 -29.66 -60.67
N PRO A 207 18.93 -29.91 -61.99
CA PRO A 207 19.77 -29.17 -62.92
C PRO A 207 19.46 -27.66 -62.87
N LYS A 208 20.46 -26.83 -63.21
CA LYS A 208 20.28 -25.35 -63.28
C LYS A 208 19.09 -24.88 -64.14
N PRO A 209 18.82 -25.46 -65.33
CA PRO A 209 17.68 -25.07 -66.15
C PRO A 209 16.34 -25.20 -65.43
N ASP A 210 16.24 -26.14 -64.48
CA ASP A 210 15.03 -26.46 -63.73
C ASP A 210 14.98 -25.75 -62.37
N GLY A 211 15.85 -24.74 -62.16
CA GLY A 211 15.90 -23.94 -60.93
C GLY A 211 16.75 -24.52 -59.80
N GLY A 212 17.50 -25.61 -60.04
CA GLY A 212 18.37 -26.23 -59.04
C GLY A 212 19.77 -25.61 -58.95
N LEU A 213 20.50 -25.96 -57.89
CA LEU A 213 21.82 -25.40 -57.61
C LEU A 213 22.94 -26.18 -58.34
N HIS A 214 23.94 -25.43 -58.83
CA HIS A 214 25.18 -26.05 -59.31
C HIS A 214 25.82 -26.88 -58.20
N TRP A 215 26.47 -28.00 -58.53
CA TRP A 215 27.02 -28.90 -57.52
C TRP A 215 28.02 -28.22 -56.57
N SER A 216 28.83 -27.29 -57.06
CA SER A 216 29.80 -26.55 -56.24
C SER A 216 29.11 -25.56 -55.30
N THR A 217 28.04 -24.90 -55.77
CA THR A 217 27.20 -24.00 -54.97
C THR A 217 26.45 -24.77 -53.91
N TYR A 218 25.76 -25.87 -54.28
CA TYR A 218 25.05 -26.74 -53.34
C TYR A 218 25.98 -27.23 -52.22
N ARG A 219 27.18 -27.69 -52.59
CA ARG A 219 28.19 -28.12 -51.62
C ARG A 219 28.64 -26.98 -50.71
N ALA A 220 28.81 -25.77 -51.23
CA ALA A 220 29.18 -24.61 -50.43
C ALA A 220 28.06 -24.19 -49.47
N THR A 221 26.80 -24.23 -49.91
CA THR A 221 25.62 -23.91 -49.08
C THR A 221 25.48 -24.89 -47.92
N VAL A 222 25.60 -26.19 -48.17
CA VAL A 222 25.54 -27.21 -47.11
C VAL A 222 26.68 -27.06 -46.10
N ARG A 223 27.90 -26.72 -46.56
CA ARG A 223 29.05 -26.49 -45.67
C ARG A 223 28.98 -25.23 -44.83
N ARG A 224 28.05 -24.32 -45.15
CA ARG A 224 27.82 -23.06 -44.44
C ARG A 224 26.42 -23.05 -43.81
N SER A 225 25.99 -24.21 -43.30
CA SER A 225 24.73 -24.38 -42.57
C SER A 225 23.49 -23.84 -43.30
N GLY A 226 23.43 -24.02 -44.63
CA GLY A 226 22.29 -23.61 -45.43
C GLY A 226 22.35 -22.19 -45.98
N VAL A 227 23.37 -21.39 -45.63
CA VAL A 227 23.49 -19.98 -46.04
C VAL A 227 24.74 -19.74 -46.89
N PHE A 228 24.56 -19.32 -48.14
CA PHE A 228 25.66 -19.02 -49.04
C PHE A 228 25.37 -17.83 -49.96
N ALA A 229 26.25 -16.83 -49.94
CA ALA A 229 26.26 -15.74 -50.91
C ALA A 229 27.42 -15.93 -51.90
N GLY A 230 27.09 -15.97 -53.19
CA GLY A 230 28.05 -16.05 -54.29
C GLY A 230 27.68 -15.13 -55.45
N SER A 231 28.36 -15.28 -56.59
CA SER A 231 28.11 -14.48 -57.80
C SER A 231 26.70 -14.64 -58.38
N GLY A 232 25.99 -15.71 -58.01
CA GLY A 232 24.58 -15.96 -58.37
C GLY A 232 23.57 -15.43 -57.36
N GLY A 233 23.99 -14.65 -56.35
CA GLY A 233 23.11 -14.11 -55.30
C GLY A 233 23.24 -14.81 -53.94
N ALA A 234 22.52 -14.28 -52.95
CA ALA A 234 22.39 -14.88 -51.63
C ALA A 234 21.39 -16.04 -51.67
N ARG A 235 21.76 -17.16 -51.07
CA ARG A 235 20.93 -18.36 -50.95
C ARG A 235 20.81 -18.74 -49.48
N ASP A 236 19.58 -18.83 -49.01
CA ASP A 236 19.25 -19.25 -47.65
C ASP A 236 18.18 -20.34 -47.72
N ILE A 237 18.65 -21.58 -47.60
CA ILE A 237 17.84 -22.79 -47.67
C ILE A 237 16.90 -22.87 -46.45
N ASN A 238 17.31 -22.34 -45.30
CA ASN A 238 16.51 -22.33 -44.08
C ASN A 238 15.33 -21.36 -44.26
N ASN A 239 15.59 -20.17 -44.82
CA ASN A 239 14.54 -19.21 -45.15
C ASN A 239 13.55 -19.74 -46.20
N GLU A 240 14.02 -20.49 -47.20
CA GLU A 240 13.14 -21.12 -48.20
C GLU A 240 12.21 -22.18 -47.63
N LEU A 241 12.64 -22.89 -46.59
CA LEU A 241 11.78 -23.83 -45.86
C LEU A 241 10.70 -23.09 -45.06
N THR A 242 10.97 -21.88 -44.59
CA THR A 242 10.00 -21.04 -43.86
C THR A 242 9.07 -20.23 -44.76
N GLU A 243 9.38 -20.10 -46.05
CA GLU A 243 8.59 -19.31 -47.02
C GLU A 243 7.08 -19.65 -47.02
N PRO A 244 6.65 -20.93 -46.95
CA PRO A 244 5.21 -21.26 -46.88
C PRO A 244 4.54 -20.70 -45.62
N ILE A 245 5.25 -20.68 -44.48
CA ILE A 245 4.75 -20.12 -43.22
C ILE A 245 4.56 -18.62 -43.39
N TYR A 246 5.58 -17.92 -43.89
CA TYR A 246 5.50 -16.48 -44.12
C TYR A 246 4.39 -16.10 -45.09
N ARG A 247 4.21 -16.85 -46.18
CA ARG A 247 3.16 -16.61 -47.17
C ARG A 247 1.77 -16.69 -46.57
N GLN A 248 1.51 -17.66 -45.69
CA GLN A 248 0.22 -17.80 -45.03
C GLN A 248 0.00 -16.80 -43.90
N LEU A 249 1.04 -16.51 -43.12
CA LEU A 249 0.93 -15.66 -41.95
C LEU A 249 1.01 -14.16 -42.26
N ALA A 250 1.64 -13.75 -43.36
CA ALA A 250 1.92 -12.34 -43.64
C ALA A 250 0.70 -11.41 -43.46
N THR A 251 -0.42 -11.75 -44.09
CA THR A 251 -1.64 -10.92 -44.05
C THR A 251 -2.28 -10.90 -42.66
N ILE A 252 -2.34 -12.04 -41.97
CA ILE A 252 -2.96 -12.09 -40.63
C ILE A 252 -2.05 -11.45 -39.58
N TRP A 253 -0.74 -11.60 -39.73
CA TRP A 253 0.28 -10.98 -38.89
C TRP A 253 0.20 -9.46 -38.97
N GLU A 254 0.21 -8.90 -40.19
CA GLU A 254 0.03 -7.45 -40.41
C GLU A 254 -1.25 -6.95 -39.73
N LYS A 255 -2.39 -7.62 -40.00
CA LYS A 255 -3.68 -7.20 -39.45
C LYS A 255 -3.70 -7.23 -37.92
N VAL A 256 -3.10 -8.24 -37.29
CA VAL A 256 -3.07 -8.37 -35.83
C VAL A 256 -2.16 -7.32 -35.21
N PHE A 257 -0.92 -7.17 -35.70
CA PHE A 257 0.09 -6.30 -35.08
C PHE A 257 0.01 -4.84 -35.49
N GLN A 258 -0.42 -4.52 -36.71
CA GLN A 258 -0.52 -3.13 -37.17
C GLN A 258 -1.88 -2.50 -36.91
N ARG A 259 -2.93 -3.31 -36.69
CA ARG A 259 -4.31 -2.80 -36.52
C ARG A 259 -4.98 -3.26 -35.23
N ARG A 260 -5.09 -4.57 -34.96
CA ARG A 260 -5.92 -5.05 -33.84
C ARG A 260 -5.28 -4.75 -32.48
N LEU A 261 -4.06 -5.23 -32.25
CA LEU A 261 -3.38 -5.08 -30.96
C LEU A 261 -3.10 -3.61 -30.60
N PRO A 262 -2.63 -2.74 -31.51
CA PRO A 262 -2.48 -1.32 -31.20
C PRO A 262 -3.80 -0.67 -30.78
N ASN A 263 -4.93 -1.03 -31.41
CA ASN A 263 -6.24 -0.49 -31.02
C ASN A 263 -6.69 -0.96 -29.63
N ILE A 264 -6.41 -2.22 -29.27
CA ILE A 264 -6.67 -2.75 -27.92
C ILE A 264 -5.82 -1.98 -26.91
N LEU A 265 -4.52 -1.82 -27.16
CA LEU A 265 -3.64 -1.03 -26.29
C LEU A 265 -4.07 0.44 -26.21
N LEU A 266 -4.55 1.05 -27.30
CA LEU A 266 -5.07 2.43 -27.28
C LEU A 266 -6.36 2.57 -26.47
N SER A 267 -7.12 1.48 -26.31
CA SER A 267 -8.33 1.47 -25.47
C SER A 267 -7.98 1.63 -23.98
N PHE A 268 -6.82 1.11 -23.54
CA PHE A 268 -6.31 1.30 -22.18
C PHE A 268 -6.22 2.78 -21.81
N LYS A 269 -5.69 3.63 -22.71
CA LYS A 269 -5.57 5.07 -22.45
C LYS A 269 -6.92 5.67 -22.05
N LYS A 270 -7.99 5.31 -22.76
CA LYS A 270 -9.34 5.79 -22.48
C LYS A 270 -9.85 5.26 -21.14
N SER A 271 -9.71 3.97 -20.89
CA SER A 271 -10.16 3.32 -19.65
C SER A 271 -9.42 3.84 -18.42
N ALA A 272 -8.08 3.93 -18.47
CA ALA A 272 -7.24 4.45 -17.39
C ALA A 272 -7.54 5.94 -17.11
N THR A 273 -7.69 6.75 -18.17
CA THR A 273 -8.08 8.17 -18.02
C THR A 273 -9.45 8.30 -17.35
N ASN A 274 -10.41 7.41 -17.68
CA ASN A 274 -11.72 7.42 -17.05
C ASN A 274 -11.64 7.05 -15.56
N VAL A 275 -10.84 6.03 -15.19
CA VAL A 275 -10.63 5.64 -13.79
C VAL A 275 -10.06 6.81 -12.98
N VAL A 276 -9.02 7.47 -13.50
CA VAL A 276 -8.40 8.64 -12.87
C VAL A 276 -9.40 9.80 -12.72
N LYS A 277 -10.23 10.06 -13.74
CA LYS A 277 -11.28 11.09 -13.69
C LYS A 277 -12.40 10.75 -12.70
N GLN A 278 -12.81 9.49 -12.61
CA GLN A 278 -13.83 9.04 -11.66
C GLN A 278 -13.36 9.20 -10.22
N PHE A 279 -12.09 8.86 -9.94
CA PHE A 279 -11.48 9.11 -8.64
C PHE A 279 -11.49 10.61 -8.30
N HIS A 280 -11.02 11.47 -9.22
CA HIS A 280 -11.01 12.92 -8.99
C HIS A 280 -12.43 13.47 -8.74
N ALA A 281 -13.41 13.07 -9.54
CA ALA A 281 -14.80 13.51 -9.37
C ALA A 281 -15.40 13.09 -8.02
N ALA A 282 -15.05 11.90 -7.51
CA ALA A 282 -15.48 11.45 -6.19
C ALA A 282 -14.88 12.31 -5.06
N VAL A 283 -13.59 12.68 -5.19
CA VAL A 283 -12.92 13.58 -4.25
C VAL A 283 -13.49 15.00 -4.32
N GLU A 284 -13.73 15.51 -5.52
CA GLU A 284 -14.30 16.84 -5.76
C GLU A 284 -15.70 16.97 -5.18
N THR A 285 -16.56 15.97 -5.41
CA THR A 285 -17.95 15.94 -4.91
C THR A 285 -17.98 16.04 -3.38
N ARG A 286 -17.20 15.20 -2.70
CA ARG A 286 -17.11 15.20 -1.23
C ARG A 286 -16.55 16.52 -0.68
N SER A 287 -15.55 17.09 -1.36
CA SER A 287 -14.94 18.35 -0.95
C SER A 287 -15.92 19.53 -1.11
N ARG A 288 -16.76 19.51 -2.15
CA ARG A 288 -17.84 20.48 -2.40
C ARG A 288 -18.95 20.38 -1.37
N GLU A 289 -19.40 19.18 -1.04
CA GLU A 289 -20.43 18.93 -0.01
C GLU A 289 -20.02 19.45 1.37
N ARG A 290 -18.72 19.39 1.69
CA ARG A 290 -18.18 19.89 2.97
C ARG A 290 -17.76 21.36 2.93
N GLY A 291 -17.79 22.01 1.76
CA GLY A 291 -17.40 23.42 1.60
C GLY A 291 -15.90 23.67 1.78
N THR A 292 -15.05 22.69 1.47
CA THR A 292 -13.61 22.74 1.73
C THR A 292 -12.79 22.66 0.44
N GLY A 293 -11.61 23.31 0.41
CA GLY A 293 -10.54 22.93 -0.52
C GLY A 293 -10.58 23.43 -1.98
N ALA A 294 -11.42 24.41 -2.35
CA ALA A 294 -11.57 24.86 -3.75
C ALA A 294 -10.25 25.19 -4.49
N THR A 295 -9.32 25.89 -3.83
CA THR A 295 -8.01 26.23 -4.43
C THR A 295 -7.12 25.00 -4.63
N ARG A 296 -7.16 24.04 -3.70
CA ARG A 296 -6.37 22.80 -3.76
C ARG A 296 -6.93 21.85 -4.81
N LEU A 297 -8.25 21.75 -4.93
CA LEU A 297 -8.91 21.00 -6.00
C LEU A 297 -8.52 21.53 -7.38
N ASN A 298 -8.52 22.85 -7.59
CA ASN A 298 -8.09 23.45 -8.86
C ASN A 298 -6.65 23.08 -9.24
N MET A 299 -5.75 22.99 -8.25
CA MET A 299 -4.37 22.53 -8.47
C MET A 299 -4.34 21.04 -8.87
N LEU A 300 -5.10 20.19 -8.17
CA LEU A 300 -5.22 18.75 -8.47
C LEU A 300 -5.89 18.50 -9.83
N THR A 301 -6.85 19.33 -10.24
CA THR A 301 -7.48 19.26 -11.56
C THR A 301 -6.45 19.50 -12.66
N ARG A 302 -5.52 20.45 -12.47
CA ARG A 302 -4.42 20.66 -13.43
C ARG A 302 -3.48 19.45 -13.52
N GLN A 303 -3.27 18.75 -12.41
CA GLN A 303 -2.48 17.51 -12.39
C GLN A 303 -3.21 16.33 -13.05
N LEU A 304 -4.54 16.37 -13.12
CA LEU A 304 -5.35 15.34 -13.80
C LEU A 304 -4.99 15.19 -15.28
N ASP A 305 -4.74 16.31 -15.95
CA ASP A 305 -4.29 16.33 -17.34
C ASP A 305 -2.89 15.72 -17.48
N GLN A 306 -2.01 15.96 -16.50
CA GLN A 306 -0.67 15.34 -16.45
C GLN A 306 -0.75 13.82 -16.24
N TYR A 307 -1.62 13.34 -15.35
CA TYR A 307 -1.83 11.90 -15.15
C TYR A 307 -2.41 11.24 -16.41
N SER A 308 -3.36 11.90 -17.06
CA SER A 308 -3.95 11.44 -18.33
C SER A 308 -2.91 11.40 -19.47
N ALA A 309 -2.02 12.39 -19.52
CA ALA A 309 -0.90 12.43 -20.46
C ALA A 309 0.06 11.27 -20.19
N THR A 310 0.42 11.05 -18.92
CA THR A 310 1.29 9.94 -18.49
C THR A 310 0.70 8.59 -18.92
N CYS A 311 -0.59 8.33 -18.66
CA CYS A 311 -1.29 7.13 -19.16
C CYS A 311 -1.24 6.99 -20.69
N GLY A 312 -1.24 8.11 -21.42
CA GLY A 312 -1.04 8.14 -22.88
C GLY A 312 0.38 7.75 -23.29
N ASP A 313 1.39 8.24 -22.59
CA ASP A 313 2.80 7.88 -22.83
C ASP A 313 3.02 6.39 -22.55
N LEU A 314 2.38 5.82 -21.52
CA LEU A 314 2.42 4.39 -21.23
C LEU A 314 1.92 3.55 -22.41
N CYS A 315 0.80 3.97 -23.00
CA CYS A 315 0.25 3.32 -24.18
C CYS A 315 1.22 3.40 -25.37
N ALA A 316 1.87 4.55 -25.58
CA ALA A 316 2.83 4.71 -26.67
C ALA A 316 4.04 3.77 -26.49
N VAL A 317 4.57 3.65 -25.26
CA VAL A 317 5.66 2.72 -24.94
C VAL A 317 5.24 1.27 -25.16
N ALA A 318 4.03 0.89 -24.76
CA ALA A 318 3.49 -0.45 -24.98
C ALA A 318 3.37 -0.79 -26.48
N VAL A 319 2.83 0.13 -27.28
CA VAL A 319 2.71 -0.04 -28.74
C VAL A 319 4.08 -0.13 -29.42
N ASN A 320 5.05 0.67 -28.99
CA ASN A 320 6.42 0.61 -29.52
C ASN A 320 7.09 -0.73 -29.17
N SER A 321 6.94 -1.19 -27.92
CA SER A 321 7.47 -2.49 -27.47
C SER A 321 6.85 -3.65 -28.25
N LEU A 322 5.55 -3.58 -28.51
CA LEU A 322 4.84 -4.55 -29.35
C LEU A 322 5.39 -4.57 -30.78
N ASN A 323 5.57 -3.39 -31.39
CA ASN A 323 6.04 -3.25 -32.76
C ASN A 323 7.48 -3.71 -32.96
N GLU A 324 8.36 -3.50 -31.97
CA GLU A 324 9.73 -3.98 -32.04
C GLU A 324 9.80 -5.49 -31.75
N GLY A 325 9.11 -5.95 -30.71
CA GLY A 325 9.07 -7.37 -30.35
C GLY A 325 8.53 -8.25 -31.48
N GLN A 326 7.47 -7.83 -32.19
CA GLN A 326 6.92 -8.63 -33.29
C GLN A 326 7.87 -8.76 -34.48
N ARG A 327 8.77 -7.80 -34.72
CA ARG A 327 9.74 -7.87 -35.84
C ARG A 327 10.77 -8.95 -35.60
N GLU A 328 11.30 -9.03 -34.38
CA GLU A 328 12.27 -10.04 -33.99
C GLU A 328 11.61 -11.43 -33.94
N ILE A 329 10.41 -11.52 -33.35
CA ILE A 329 9.70 -12.80 -33.26
C ILE A 329 9.28 -13.34 -34.63
N ASN A 330 8.90 -12.48 -35.57
CA ASN A 330 8.61 -12.89 -36.95
C ASN A 330 9.84 -13.56 -37.61
N ARG A 331 11.06 -13.17 -37.23
CA ARG A 331 12.30 -13.73 -37.77
C ARG A 331 12.74 -15.04 -37.10
N GLU A 332 12.13 -15.42 -35.97
CA GLU A 332 12.51 -16.61 -35.19
C GLU A 332 12.26 -17.94 -35.91
N PHE A 333 11.42 -17.98 -36.95
CA PHE A 333 11.23 -19.21 -37.72
C PHE A 333 12.53 -19.71 -38.35
N VAL A 334 13.31 -18.82 -38.98
CA VAL A 334 14.54 -19.20 -39.69
C VAL A 334 15.62 -19.83 -38.78
N PRO A 335 16.00 -19.24 -37.63
CA PRO A 335 17.02 -19.82 -36.77
C PRO A 335 16.60 -21.17 -36.18
N VAL A 336 15.32 -21.37 -35.84
CA VAL A 336 14.84 -22.67 -35.33
C VAL A 336 14.95 -23.76 -36.42
N ILE A 337 14.60 -23.43 -37.66
CA ILE A 337 14.77 -24.35 -38.79
C ILE A 337 16.25 -24.62 -39.07
N ALA A 338 17.10 -23.59 -39.00
CA ALA A 338 18.54 -23.74 -39.20
C ALA A 338 19.17 -24.69 -38.16
N GLU A 339 18.81 -24.54 -36.89
CA GLU A 339 19.25 -25.42 -35.81
C GLU A 339 18.80 -26.88 -36.03
N ALA A 340 17.53 -27.08 -36.41
CA ALA A 340 17.00 -28.40 -36.71
C ALA A 340 17.63 -29.07 -37.95
N MET A 341 18.13 -28.27 -38.90
CA MET A 341 18.80 -28.72 -40.13
C MET A 341 20.30 -28.97 -39.94
N GLU A 342 20.92 -28.45 -38.87
CA GLU A 342 22.36 -28.56 -38.61
C GLU A 342 22.91 -29.99 -38.65
N PRO A 343 22.23 -31.02 -38.09
CA PRO A 343 22.69 -32.41 -38.19
C PRO A 343 22.80 -32.91 -39.64
N ALA A 344 21.89 -32.46 -40.52
CA ALA A 344 21.90 -32.79 -41.93
C ALA A 344 23.07 -32.11 -42.65
N TYR A 345 23.34 -30.85 -42.32
CA TYR A 345 24.45 -30.08 -42.88
C TYR A 345 25.79 -30.66 -42.49
N SER A 346 25.99 -30.97 -41.21
CA SER A 346 27.20 -31.62 -40.70
C SER A 346 27.45 -32.96 -41.40
N SER A 347 26.45 -33.85 -41.43
CA SER A 347 26.57 -35.17 -42.06
C SER A 347 26.81 -35.10 -43.58
N ALA A 348 26.25 -34.10 -44.26
CA ALA A 348 26.46 -33.90 -45.68
C ALA A 348 27.79 -33.20 -45.99
N ALA A 349 28.31 -32.35 -45.10
CA ALA A 349 29.59 -31.66 -45.28
C ALA A 349 30.79 -32.62 -45.30
N GLU A 350 30.69 -33.73 -44.56
CA GLU A 350 31.71 -34.77 -44.43
C GLU A 350 31.88 -35.66 -45.68
N GLU A 351 30.94 -35.60 -46.62
CA GLU A 351 30.95 -36.46 -47.82
C GLU A 351 32.13 -36.19 -48.78
N ARG A 352 32.84 -37.25 -49.16
CA ARG A 352 34.01 -37.22 -50.05
C ARG A 352 33.96 -38.29 -51.14
N GLY A 353 34.77 -38.11 -52.18
CA GLY A 353 34.93 -39.07 -53.27
C GLY A 353 33.83 -39.06 -54.35
N THR A 354 33.90 -40.03 -55.26
CA THR A 354 32.97 -40.18 -56.39
C THR A 354 31.54 -40.38 -55.89
N GLY A 355 30.59 -39.68 -56.50
CA GLY A 355 29.17 -39.71 -56.11
C GLY A 355 28.83 -38.92 -54.84
N SER A 356 29.80 -38.24 -54.20
CA SER A 356 29.57 -37.45 -52.98
C SER A 356 28.40 -36.47 -53.09
N VAL A 357 28.27 -35.72 -54.20
CA VAL A 357 27.18 -34.74 -54.37
C VAL A 357 25.79 -35.40 -54.37
N LYS A 358 25.66 -36.60 -54.95
CA LYS A 358 24.40 -37.36 -54.93
C LYS A 358 24.05 -37.79 -53.50
N ARG A 359 25.04 -38.25 -52.73
CA ARG A 359 24.86 -38.62 -51.31
C ARG A 359 24.61 -37.42 -50.40
N MET A 360 25.22 -36.27 -50.68
CA MET A 360 24.94 -35.01 -49.98
C MET A 360 23.46 -34.62 -50.14
N LYS A 361 22.98 -34.58 -51.38
CA LYS A 361 21.57 -34.27 -51.69
C LYS A 361 20.62 -35.26 -50.98
N ALA A 362 20.92 -36.56 -51.06
CA ALA A 362 20.11 -37.60 -50.42
C ALA A 362 20.04 -37.44 -48.89
N ARG A 363 21.15 -37.07 -48.22
CA ARG A 363 21.15 -36.81 -46.77
C ARG A 363 20.28 -35.63 -46.38
N VAL A 364 20.42 -34.49 -47.07
CA VAL A 364 19.64 -33.29 -46.78
C VAL A 364 18.15 -33.54 -47.02
N THR A 365 17.79 -34.11 -48.17
CA THR A 365 16.39 -34.42 -48.49
C THR A 365 15.81 -35.49 -47.56
N GLY A 366 16.58 -36.52 -47.21
CA GLY A 366 16.16 -37.56 -46.28
C GLY A 366 15.95 -37.04 -44.86
N HIS A 367 16.80 -36.13 -44.38
CA HIS A 367 16.62 -35.49 -43.08
C HIS A 367 15.34 -34.66 -43.02
N VAL A 368 15.09 -33.85 -44.07
CA VAL A 368 13.86 -33.05 -44.19
C VAL A 368 12.63 -33.95 -44.17
N ASP A 369 12.65 -35.11 -44.85
CA ASP A 369 11.49 -35.99 -44.88
C ASP A 369 11.13 -36.56 -43.51
N VAL A 370 12.14 -36.96 -42.74
CA VAL A 370 11.98 -37.53 -41.39
C VAL A 370 11.59 -36.46 -40.36
N HIS A 371 12.21 -35.28 -40.42
CA HIS A 371 12.12 -34.29 -39.34
C HIS A 371 11.19 -33.11 -39.62
N LYS A 372 10.64 -32.95 -40.84
CA LYS A 372 9.76 -31.81 -41.20
C LYS A 372 8.66 -31.51 -40.17
N THR A 373 7.94 -32.53 -39.71
CA THR A 373 6.83 -32.33 -38.76
C THR A 373 7.31 -31.77 -37.43
N GLN A 374 8.38 -32.36 -36.87
CA GLN A 374 8.96 -31.90 -35.62
C GLN A 374 9.56 -30.50 -35.78
N MET A 375 10.34 -30.29 -36.83
CA MET A 375 11.07 -29.06 -37.10
C MET A 375 10.13 -27.85 -37.24
N PHE A 376 9.06 -27.95 -38.05
CA PHE A 376 8.09 -26.85 -38.18
C PHE A 376 7.18 -26.72 -36.95
N GLY A 377 6.85 -27.82 -36.28
CA GLY A 377 6.11 -27.80 -35.02
C GLY A 377 6.85 -27.05 -33.92
N GLN A 378 8.15 -27.32 -33.75
CA GLN A 378 9.03 -26.62 -32.81
C GLN A 378 9.15 -25.14 -33.14
N ALA A 379 9.35 -24.77 -34.41
CA ALA A 379 9.41 -23.37 -34.84
C ALA A 379 8.11 -22.61 -34.52
N SER A 380 6.95 -23.23 -34.74
CA SER A 380 5.65 -22.65 -34.40
C SER A 380 5.44 -22.48 -32.89
N GLN A 381 5.81 -23.50 -32.09
CA GLN A 381 5.73 -23.46 -30.63
C GLN A 381 6.65 -22.38 -30.05
N GLN A 382 7.86 -22.24 -30.58
CA GLN A 382 8.80 -21.20 -30.16
C GLN A 382 8.21 -19.81 -30.41
N VAL A 383 7.72 -19.53 -31.62
CA VAL A 383 7.10 -18.24 -31.94
C VAL A 383 5.87 -17.97 -31.06
N ARG A 384 5.05 -18.98 -30.80
CA ARG A 384 3.91 -18.86 -29.88
C ARG A 384 4.35 -18.49 -28.46
N ALA A 385 5.38 -19.15 -27.94
CA ALA A 385 5.92 -18.87 -26.62
C ALA A 385 6.53 -17.46 -26.53
N SER A 386 7.29 -17.04 -27.55
CA SER A 386 7.88 -15.70 -27.64
C SER A 386 6.81 -14.61 -27.69
N LEU A 387 5.72 -14.80 -28.44
CA LEU A 387 4.60 -13.86 -28.50
C LEU A 387 3.88 -13.71 -27.15
N LEU A 388 3.62 -14.83 -26.45
CA LEU A 388 3.04 -14.78 -25.10
C LEU A 388 3.99 -14.12 -24.10
N LYS A 389 5.31 -14.35 -24.23
CA LYS A 389 6.33 -13.67 -23.42
C LYS A 389 6.34 -12.15 -23.69
N LEU A 390 6.20 -11.72 -24.94
CA LEU A 390 6.09 -10.29 -25.28
C LEU A 390 4.87 -9.66 -24.62
N CYS A 391 3.69 -10.30 -24.70
CA CYS A 391 2.48 -9.81 -24.02
C CYS A 391 2.66 -9.71 -22.50
N ARG A 392 3.30 -10.71 -21.86
CA ARG A 392 3.62 -10.64 -20.42
C ARG A 392 4.57 -9.50 -20.08
N THR A 393 5.61 -9.29 -20.88
CA THR A 393 6.57 -8.18 -20.68
C THR A 393 5.86 -6.83 -20.81
N ILE A 394 4.94 -6.68 -21.78
CA ILE A 394 4.12 -5.47 -21.92
C ILE A 394 3.19 -5.31 -20.70
N LYS A 395 2.57 -6.40 -20.21
CA LYS A 395 1.75 -6.39 -18.99
C LYS A 395 2.52 -5.87 -17.79
N GLU A 396 3.70 -6.45 -17.52
CA GLU A 396 4.56 -6.07 -16.39
C GLU A 396 4.99 -4.61 -16.46
N ASN A 397 5.40 -4.14 -17.65
CA ASN A 397 5.75 -2.74 -17.86
C ASN A 397 4.55 -1.80 -17.64
N MET A 398 3.36 -2.16 -18.15
CA MET A 398 2.15 -1.36 -17.95
C MET A 398 1.71 -1.33 -16.49
N LEU A 399 1.81 -2.44 -15.76
CA LEU A 399 1.52 -2.50 -14.32
C LEU A 399 2.48 -1.63 -13.51
N GLY A 400 3.80 -1.77 -13.71
CA GLY A 400 4.79 -0.97 -13.00
C GLY A 400 4.60 0.53 -13.22
N LYS A 401 4.19 0.92 -14.44
CA LYS A 401 3.91 2.31 -14.76
C LYS A 401 2.55 2.82 -14.27
N ALA A 402 1.51 1.99 -14.27
CA ALA A 402 0.24 2.33 -13.64
C ALA A 402 0.42 2.59 -12.14
N ASP A 403 1.31 1.82 -11.50
CA ASP A 403 1.74 2.01 -10.12
C ASP A 403 2.48 3.34 -9.89
N GLU A 404 3.36 3.76 -10.80
CA GLU A 404 3.98 5.09 -10.73
C GLU A 404 2.93 6.20 -10.76
N VAL A 405 1.90 6.07 -11.61
CA VAL A 405 0.77 7.02 -11.66
C VAL A 405 0.00 7.01 -10.34
N TYR A 406 -0.30 5.82 -9.81
CA TYR A 406 -0.97 5.67 -8.52
C TYR A 406 -0.18 6.34 -7.38
N LEU A 407 1.13 6.08 -7.27
CA LEU A 407 1.97 6.65 -6.21
C LEU A 407 2.06 8.17 -6.29
N ALA A 408 2.18 8.72 -7.51
CA ALA A 408 2.14 10.16 -7.72
C ALA A 408 0.79 10.76 -7.27
N MET A 409 -0.33 10.12 -7.64
CA MET A 409 -1.66 10.54 -7.19
C MET A 409 -1.83 10.41 -5.67
N GLN A 410 -1.38 9.31 -5.07
CA GLN A 410 -1.43 9.09 -3.64
C GLN A 410 -0.68 10.19 -2.89
N ARG A 411 0.55 10.51 -3.31
CA ARG A 411 1.36 11.58 -2.71
C ARG A 411 0.67 12.93 -2.83
N ASP A 412 0.24 13.30 -4.03
CA ASP A 412 -0.28 14.64 -4.32
C ASP A 412 -1.63 14.87 -3.62
N TYR A 413 -2.51 13.87 -3.60
CA TYR A 413 -3.77 13.95 -2.87
C TYR A 413 -3.56 13.89 -1.36
N THR A 414 -2.70 13.02 -0.84
CA THR A 414 -2.46 12.94 0.61
C THR A 414 -1.83 14.22 1.15
N SER A 415 -0.89 14.81 0.41
CA SER A 415 -0.30 16.12 0.72
C SER A 415 -1.37 17.22 0.75
N ALA A 416 -2.24 17.26 -0.28
CA ALA A 416 -3.31 18.26 -0.36
C ALA A 416 -4.34 18.17 0.78
N PHE A 417 -4.60 16.97 1.33
CA PHE A 417 -5.61 16.77 2.39
C PHE A 417 -5.05 16.76 3.81
N SER A 418 -3.82 16.28 4.02
CA SER A 418 -3.26 16.10 5.37
C SER A 418 -2.25 17.18 5.79
N GLY A 419 -1.72 17.98 4.86
CA GLY A 419 -0.65 18.96 5.16
C GLY A 419 0.66 18.35 5.65
N VAL A 420 0.70 17.01 5.78
CA VAL A 420 1.89 16.23 6.09
C VAL A 420 2.46 15.78 4.76
N SER A 421 3.69 16.22 4.47
CA SER A 421 4.52 15.53 3.49
C SER A 421 4.74 14.12 4.02
N VAL A 422 3.97 13.16 3.54
CA VAL A 422 4.31 11.75 3.72
C VAL A 422 5.66 11.60 3.03
N GLY A 423 6.75 11.60 3.81
CA GLY A 423 8.08 11.30 3.31
C GLY A 423 8.02 9.98 2.55
N ASP A 424 8.78 9.87 1.47
CA ASP A 424 8.73 8.78 0.50
C ASP A 424 8.73 7.39 1.16
N ILE A 425 7.56 6.86 1.53
CA ILE A 425 7.38 5.47 1.90
C ILE A 425 7.52 4.70 0.58
N LYS A 426 8.76 4.36 0.22
CA LYS A 426 9.08 3.50 -0.91
C LYS A 426 8.66 2.06 -0.57
N MET A 427 7.37 1.81 -0.64
CA MET A 427 6.83 0.46 -0.58
C MET A 427 6.87 -0.14 -2.00
N SER A 428 7.31 -1.40 -2.13
CA SER A 428 7.28 -2.11 -3.41
C SER A 428 5.83 -2.28 -3.91
N ARG A 429 5.63 -2.44 -5.22
CA ARG A 429 4.34 -2.88 -5.79
C ARG A 429 3.88 -4.19 -5.15
N GLU A 430 4.79 -5.13 -5.00
CA GLU A 430 4.54 -6.46 -4.44
C GLU A 430 4.08 -6.34 -2.98
N ASP A 431 4.75 -5.49 -2.19
CA ASP A 431 4.36 -5.21 -0.81
C ASP A 431 2.99 -4.55 -0.70
N ARG A 432 2.66 -3.62 -1.61
CA ARG A 432 1.33 -2.98 -1.64
C ARG A 432 0.23 -3.97 -2.00
N VAL A 433 0.44 -4.81 -3.01
CA VAL A 433 -0.51 -5.84 -3.40
C VAL A 433 -0.72 -6.84 -2.26
N ALA A 434 0.36 -7.34 -1.64
CA ALA A 434 0.28 -8.25 -0.51
C ALA A 434 -0.44 -7.61 0.70
N ARG A 435 -0.12 -6.34 1.02
CA ARG A 435 -0.83 -5.61 2.08
C ARG A 435 -2.28 -5.37 1.74
N ARG A 436 -2.64 -5.13 0.48
CA ARG A 436 -4.03 -5.01 0.05
C ARG A 436 -4.78 -6.32 0.27
N GLU A 437 -4.20 -7.45 -0.09
CA GLU A 437 -4.80 -8.78 0.15
C GLU A 437 -5.01 -9.01 1.65
N VAL A 438 -4.00 -8.73 2.47
CA VAL A 438 -4.10 -8.81 3.94
C VAL A 438 -5.18 -7.85 4.47
N ASP A 439 -5.19 -6.60 4.03
CA ASP A 439 -6.21 -5.62 4.43
C ASP A 439 -7.61 -6.02 3.99
N GLN A 440 -7.78 -6.67 2.83
CA GLN A 440 -9.07 -7.19 2.39
C GLN A 440 -9.55 -8.30 3.33
N VAL A 441 -8.65 -9.19 3.74
CA VAL A 441 -8.96 -10.25 4.72
C VAL A 441 -9.28 -9.64 6.09
N ILE A 442 -8.50 -8.65 6.55
CA ILE A 442 -8.76 -7.95 7.81
C ILE A 442 -10.08 -7.19 7.74
N THR A 443 -10.35 -6.45 6.67
CA THR A 443 -11.61 -5.69 6.50
C THR A 443 -12.82 -6.63 6.42
N ALA A 444 -12.68 -7.79 5.77
CA ALA A 444 -13.71 -8.81 5.75
C ALA A 444 -13.95 -9.41 7.14
N ALA A 445 -12.88 -9.64 7.91
CA ALA A 445 -12.97 -10.09 9.30
C ALA A 445 -13.60 -9.01 10.20
N ASP A 446 -13.17 -7.76 10.08
CA ASP A 446 -13.73 -6.59 10.77
C ASP A 446 -15.22 -6.46 10.49
N LYS A 447 -15.67 -6.71 9.26
CA LYS A 447 -17.10 -6.72 8.94
C LYS A 447 -17.88 -7.77 9.76
N HIS A 448 -17.29 -8.95 10.00
CA HIS A 448 -17.91 -9.96 10.88
C HIS A 448 -17.95 -9.52 12.34
N PHE A 449 -16.93 -8.81 12.82
CA PHE A 449 -16.92 -8.23 14.17
C PHE A 449 -17.87 -7.04 14.30
N GLN A 450 -17.97 -6.21 13.26
CA GLN A 450 -18.86 -5.06 13.19
C GLN A 450 -20.31 -5.50 13.13
N ASP A 451 -20.65 -6.52 12.34
CA ASP A 451 -21.97 -7.16 12.35
C ASP A 451 -22.30 -7.74 13.74
N SER A 452 -21.31 -8.25 14.48
CA SER A 452 -21.50 -8.77 15.85
C SER A 452 -21.65 -7.67 16.91
N LEU A 453 -21.10 -6.48 16.66
CA LEU A 453 -21.22 -5.30 17.53
C LEU A 453 -22.49 -4.49 17.25
N ASP A 454 -22.98 -4.51 16.01
CA ASP A 454 -24.19 -3.80 15.56
C ASP A 454 -25.47 -4.64 15.72
N THR A 455 -25.36 -5.95 15.99
CA THR A 455 -26.52 -6.81 16.29
C THR A 455 -26.92 -6.67 17.76
N ASP A 456 -28.21 -6.40 18.02
CA ASP A 456 -28.74 -6.28 19.37
C ASP A 456 -28.42 -7.52 20.22
N LEU A 457 -28.02 -7.30 21.47
CA LEU A 457 -27.58 -8.36 22.39
C LEU A 457 -28.66 -9.47 22.56
N GLU A 458 -29.94 -9.11 22.40
CA GLU A 458 -31.09 -10.02 22.45
C GLU A 458 -31.23 -10.88 21.18
N GLU A 459 -30.86 -10.37 19.99
CA GLU A 459 -30.80 -11.17 18.76
C GLU A 459 -29.63 -12.19 18.80
N LEU A 460 -28.50 -11.83 19.41
CA LEU A 460 -27.40 -12.77 19.64
C LEU A 460 -27.79 -13.89 20.62
N LYS A 461 -28.46 -13.57 21.73
CA LYS A 461 -28.96 -14.58 22.69
C LYS A 461 -29.93 -15.57 22.04
N ALA A 462 -30.81 -15.09 21.17
CA ALA A 462 -31.75 -15.92 20.41
C ALA A 462 -31.03 -16.83 19.39
N LYS A 463 -29.98 -16.33 18.71
CA LYS A 463 -29.18 -17.11 17.74
C LYS A 463 -28.34 -18.22 18.38
N PHE A 464 -27.80 -17.97 19.57
CA PHE A 464 -26.91 -18.90 20.26
C PHE A 464 -27.61 -19.74 21.34
N GLY A 465 -28.93 -19.60 21.51
CA GLY A 465 -29.73 -20.44 22.40
C GLY A 465 -29.32 -20.33 23.88
N ILE A 466 -28.81 -19.17 24.30
CA ILE A 466 -28.45 -18.93 25.70
C ILE A 466 -29.70 -18.37 26.40
N GLY A 467 -30.53 -19.27 26.92
CA GLY A 467 -31.70 -18.92 27.71
C GLY A 467 -31.34 -18.30 29.07
N ASN A 468 -32.21 -17.43 29.57
CA ASN A 468 -32.07 -16.78 30.88
C ASN A 468 -31.86 -17.82 31.98
N ALA A 469 -30.83 -17.61 32.80
CA ALA A 469 -30.46 -18.46 33.93
C ALA A 469 -31.40 -18.35 35.15
N ASN A 470 -32.71 -18.11 34.94
CA ASN A 470 -33.68 -17.95 36.03
C ASN A 470 -34.74 -19.06 36.13
N ASP A 471 -34.75 -20.06 35.23
CA ASP A 471 -35.73 -21.16 35.26
C ASP A 471 -35.16 -22.50 35.76
N ARG A 472 -34.16 -22.50 36.66
CA ARG A 472 -33.62 -23.73 37.27
C ARG A 472 -33.64 -23.77 38.80
N ILE A 473 -34.56 -23.05 39.43
CA ILE A 473 -34.88 -23.21 40.85
C ILE A 473 -36.38 -23.44 40.98
N ALA A 474 -36.86 -24.57 40.46
CA ALA A 474 -38.19 -25.11 40.75
C ALA A 474 -38.25 -26.53 40.19
N GLU A 475 -37.59 -27.47 40.87
CA GLU A 475 -37.92 -28.91 40.90
C GLU A 475 -36.77 -29.66 41.59
N ASN A 476 -36.74 -29.61 42.93
CA ASN A 476 -36.33 -30.78 43.71
C ASN A 476 -36.87 -30.67 45.15
N ASP A 477 -38.19 -30.58 45.28
CA ASP A 477 -38.89 -30.95 46.52
C ASP A 477 -39.22 -32.44 46.45
N HIS A 478 -38.43 -33.24 47.16
CA HIS A 478 -38.88 -34.33 48.03
C HIS A 478 -37.70 -35.25 48.38
N ILE A 479 -37.30 -35.28 49.65
CA ILE A 479 -37.32 -36.48 50.50
C ILE A 479 -37.36 -36.01 51.96
N ASP A 480 -38.25 -36.66 52.71
CA ASP A 480 -38.69 -36.36 54.06
C ASP A 480 -37.64 -36.54 55.16
N GLN A 481 -37.96 -35.86 56.26
CA GLN A 481 -37.47 -35.96 57.63
C GLN A 481 -37.25 -37.40 58.09
N ASP A 482 -36.11 -37.67 58.74
CA ASP A 482 -36.04 -38.42 60.01
C ASP A 482 -34.61 -38.33 60.60
N ASP A 483 -34.56 -38.36 61.93
CA ASP A 483 -33.42 -38.57 62.83
C ASP A 483 -32.45 -37.39 63.07
N PHE A 484 -32.66 -36.52 64.09
CA PHE A 484 -32.63 -36.74 65.55
C PHE A 484 -31.22 -36.94 66.12
N MET A 485 -30.86 -36.06 67.06
CA MET A 485 -29.87 -36.22 68.14
C MET A 485 -28.38 -36.28 67.76
N ASP A 486 -27.43 -35.85 68.58
CA ASP A 486 -27.33 -35.02 69.79
C ASP A 486 -25.82 -34.84 69.99
N ASP A 487 -25.42 -33.75 70.65
CA ASP A 487 -24.37 -33.71 71.66
C ASP A 487 -23.03 -34.48 71.45
N LYS A 488 -21.93 -33.73 71.30
CA LYS A 488 -20.79 -33.61 72.27
C LYS A 488 -19.37 -33.58 71.71
N ASP A 489 -18.62 -32.68 72.34
CA ASP A 489 -17.17 -32.68 72.61
C ASP A 489 -16.27 -32.52 71.36
N PHE A 490 -15.32 -31.58 71.26
CA PHE A 490 -14.44 -31.04 72.29
C PHE A 490 -13.59 -29.90 71.67
N GLU A 491 -13.49 -28.77 72.41
CA GLU A 491 -12.34 -27.88 72.66
C GLU A 491 -11.40 -27.44 71.51
N GLU A 492 -10.82 -26.24 71.49
CA GLU A 492 -10.89 -24.98 72.24
C GLU A 492 -9.84 -24.06 71.57
N SER A 493 -9.90 -22.78 71.92
CA SER A 493 -8.92 -21.70 71.73
C SER A 493 -9.19 -20.76 70.56
N ASP A 494 -10.12 -19.83 70.77
CA ASP A 494 -9.86 -18.46 71.28
C ASP A 494 -8.54 -17.83 70.78
N GLU A 495 -8.47 -16.58 70.35
CA GLU A 495 -9.26 -15.39 70.70
C GLU A 495 -9.62 -14.65 69.39
N GLU A 496 -10.86 -14.21 69.13
CA GLU A 496 -11.60 -13.14 69.83
C GLU A 496 -10.80 -11.81 69.79
N VAL A 497 -11.35 -10.67 69.41
CA VAL A 497 -12.72 -10.17 69.40
C VAL A 497 -12.57 -8.80 68.73
N ASP A 498 -13.31 -8.55 67.64
CA ASP A 498 -14.61 -7.85 67.66
C ASP A 498 -14.37 -6.34 67.72
N ASP A 499 -15.27 -5.47 67.31
CA ASP A 499 -16.64 -5.47 66.81
C ASP A 499 -16.83 -3.99 66.43
N ASP A 500 -17.78 -3.53 65.68
CA ASP A 500 -18.96 -4.08 65.02
C ASP A 500 -19.29 -2.92 64.03
N THR A 501 -19.77 -3.16 62.81
CA THR A 501 -21.19 -3.35 62.48
C THR A 501 -22.12 -2.31 63.16
N ASP A 502 -23.20 -1.84 62.60
CA ASP A 502 -24.03 -2.25 61.48
C ASP A 502 -24.82 -0.97 61.09
N LEU A 503 -25.01 -0.69 59.80
CA LEU A 503 -26.24 -0.98 59.05
C LEU A 503 -27.53 -0.26 59.50
N ASN A 504 -28.34 -0.05 58.47
CA ASN A 504 -29.72 0.43 58.39
C ASN A 504 -29.88 1.95 58.26
N ASP A 505 -30.30 2.49 57.11
CA ASP A 505 -31.42 2.16 56.22
C ASP A 505 -32.78 2.71 56.68
N GLU A 506 -33.39 3.38 55.70
CA GLU A 506 -34.81 3.67 55.48
C GLU A 506 -35.66 4.62 56.34
N SER A 507 -36.69 5.12 55.63
CA SER A 507 -37.88 5.92 56.00
C SER A 507 -37.71 7.45 56.07
N VAL A 508 -38.22 8.24 55.12
CA VAL A 508 -39.63 8.54 54.73
C VAL A 508 -40.36 9.42 55.75
N GLU A 509 -40.64 10.67 55.35
CA GLU A 509 -41.76 11.58 55.70
C GLU A 509 -41.30 12.98 55.21
N GLY A 510 -42.05 13.86 54.54
CA GLY A 510 -43.48 14.15 54.52
C GLY A 510 -43.63 15.68 54.64
N HIS A 511 -44.63 16.25 53.95
CA HIS A 511 -45.07 17.67 53.91
C HIS A 511 -44.28 18.66 53.03
N GLU A 512 -44.83 19.17 51.92
CA GLU A 512 -46.06 20.00 51.70
C GLU A 512 -45.89 21.49 52.05
N ASP A 513 -46.16 22.28 51.00
CA ASP A 513 -46.91 23.54 50.97
C ASP A 513 -46.25 24.90 51.27
N ASP A 514 -46.11 25.62 50.16
CA ASP A 514 -46.80 26.88 49.83
C ASP A 514 -46.49 28.21 50.54
N MET A 515 -46.45 29.19 49.63
CA MET A 515 -46.96 30.57 49.71
C MET A 515 -46.12 31.70 50.32
N GLU A 516 -45.92 32.68 49.41
CA GLU A 516 -46.03 34.13 49.60
C GLU A 516 -45.19 34.83 50.68
N SER A 517 -44.21 35.62 50.21
CA SER A 517 -44.26 37.10 50.27
C SER A 517 -43.18 37.73 49.41
#